data_AF-A0A177PXV9-F1
#
_entry.id   AF-A0A177PXV9-F1
#
_cell.length_a   1.000
_cell.length_b   1.000
_cell.length_c   1.000
_cell.angle_alpha   90.00
_cell.angle_beta   90.00
_cell.angle_gamma   90.00
#
_symmetry.space_group_name_H-M   'P 1'
#
loop_
_entity.id
_entity.type
_entity.pdbx_description
1 polymer ?
#
loop_
_entity_poly.entity_id
_entity_poly.type
_entity_poly.pdbx_seq_one_letter_code
_entity_poly.pdbx_strand_id
1 'polypeptide(L)'
;MSATDVPRAVNTGIQGDVDCSGSVTVVDVLRVLQFVAGVGQSAECMATAGDVNCDGRIDLLDAQRILRFVAGIADSSPLGCVAIGQPLGAPVPAAFEGSAKSTYTSQNGNIVGIATTSNVRFAIDEESQNNPGSDYWTVSGLVNWTYEGTNGDCTVSGSGSFSVANKEGHLFVADPDAQGKQQYYGAGGRPPADPFPKATMTCPGSQPFEVNINGAALNWFFASISPDHVVAEDGHVRGTEEQIGGAGSKQTWEWDFAPVP
;
A
#
# COMPACT_ATOMS: atom_id res chain seq x y z
N MET A 1 26.62 -19.18 -29.01
CA MET A 1 25.81 -17.97 -29.22
C MET A 1 24.47 -18.26 -28.57
N SER A 2 24.26 -17.75 -27.35
CA SER A 2 23.08 -18.04 -26.52
C SER A 2 22.01 -16.99 -26.79
N ALA A 3 20.76 -17.43 -26.90
CA ALA A 3 19.61 -16.58 -27.13
C ALA A 3 19.53 -15.48 -26.07
N THR A 4 19.38 -14.24 -26.54
CA THR A 4 19.03 -13.08 -25.74
C THR A 4 17.71 -13.31 -25.04
N ASP A 5 17.73 -13.36 -23.71
CA ASP A 5 16.56 -13.09 -22.88
C ASP A 5 16.09 -11.66 -23.18
N VAL A 6 15.08 -11.54 -24.03
CA VAL A 6 14.30 -10.32 -24.13
C VAL A 6 13.37 -10.36 -22.92
N PRO A 7 13.39 -9.37 -22.01
CA PRO A 7 12.41 -9.32 -20.94
C PRO A 7 11.02 -9.31 -21.58
N ARG A 8 10.24 -10.39 -21.38
CA ARG A 8 8.84 -10.45 -21.77
C ARG A 8 8.18 -9.32 -21.01
N ALA A 9 7.75 -8.27 -21.72
CA ALA A 9 6.93 -7.22 -21.13
C ALA A 9 5.80 -7.92 -20.37
N VAL A 10 5.73 -7.67 -19.06
CA VAL A 10 4.60 -8.10 -18.25
C VAL A 10 3.41 -7.38 -18.87
N ASN A 11 2.59 -8.11 -19.63
CA ASN A 11 1.43 -7.54 -20.29
C ASN A 11 0.46 -7.18 -19.16
N THR A 12 0.53 -5.93 -18.70
CA THR A 12 -0.52 -5.28 -17.91
C THR A 12 -1.76 -5.33 -18.78
N GLY A 13 -2.56 -6.38 -18.63
CA GLY A 13 -3.63 -6.73 -19.56
C GLY A 13 -4.58 -5.56 -19.77
N ILE A 14 -5.32 -5.52 -20.87
CA ILE A 14 -6.34 -4.47 -21.07
C ILE A 14 -7.67 -5.00 -20.56
N GLN A 15 -8.45 -4.21 -19.82
CA GLN A 15 -9.76 -4.64 -19.34
C GLN A 15 -10.64 -5.00 -20.54
N GLY A 16 -11.16 -6.23 -20.58
CA GLY A 16 -11.93 -6.77 -21.70
C GLY A 16 -11.11 -7.40 -22.83
N ASP A 17 -9.78 -7.36 -22.80
CA ASP A 17 -8.88 -8.09 -23.72
C ASP A 17 -8.57 -9.47 -23.13
N VAL A 18 -9.49 -10.40 -23.34
CA VAL A 18 -9.43 -11.74 -22.73
C VAL A 18 -8.52 -12.68 -23.50
N ASP A 19 -8.19 -12.36 -24.76
CA ASP A 19 -7.25 -13.14 -25.56
C ASP A 19 -5.81 -12.62 -25.55
N CYS A 20 -5.53 -11.59 -24.74
CA CYS A 20 -4.22 -10.95 -24.57
C CYS A 20 -3.65 -10.37 -25.88
N SER A 21 -4.50 -9.99 -26.83
CA SER A 21 -4.06 -9.48 -28.14
C SER A 21 -3.52 -8.04 -28.08
N GLY A 22 -3.74 -7.33 -26.98
CA GLY A 22 -3.45 -5.92 -26.81
C GLY A 22 -4.56 -5.01 -27.35
N SER A 23 -5.75 -5.53 -27.64
CA SER A 23 -6.89 -4.76 -28.14
C SER A 23 -8.20 -5.42 -27.79
N VAL A 24 -9.18 -4.63 -27.35
CA VAL A 24 -10.52 -5.15 -27.07
C VAL A 24 -11.35 -5.16 -28.36
N THR A 25 -11.73 -6.35 -28.80
CA THR A 25 -12.43 -6.60 -30.06
C THR A 25 -13.61 -7.56 -29.90
N VAL A 26 -14.33 -7.83 -31.00
CA VAL A 26 -15.40 -8.84 -31.00
C VAL A 26 -14.87 -10.27 -30.75
N VAL A 27 -13.56 -10.50 -30.94
CA VAL A 27 -12.95 -11.79 -30.62
C VAL A 27 -13.03 -12.04 -29.12
N ASP A 28 -12.77 -11.03 -28.30
CA ASP A 28 -12.89 -11.12 -26.84
C ASP A 28 -14.29 -11.48 -26.38
N VAL A 29 -15.30 -10.84 -26.97
CA VAL A 29 -16.73 -11.18 -26.74
C VAL A 29 -16.98 -12.66 -27.02
N LEU A 30 -16.51 -13.15 -28.17
CA LEU A 30 -16.69 -14.55 -28.56
C LEU A 30 -15.98 -15.48 -27.56
N ARG A 31 -14.80 -15.12 -27.07
CA ARG A 31 -14.06 -15.91 -26.07
C ARG A 31 -14.81 -16.00 -24.74
N VAL A 32 -15.37 -14.90 -24.24
CA VAL A 32 -16.18 -14.91 -23.02
C VAL A 32 -17.41 -15.80 -23.19
N LEU A 33 -18.13 -15.67 -24.32
CA LEU A 33 -19.29 -16.51 -24.61
C LEU A 33 -18.95 -18.01 -24.68
N GLN A 34 -17.81 -18.36 -25.30
CA GLN A 34 -17.29 -19.71 -25.36
C GLN A 34 -16.98 -20.26 -23.95
N PHE A 35 -16.31 -19.47 -23.13
CA PHE A 35 -16.00 -19.80 -21.74
C PHE A 35 -17.26 -20.08 -20.92
N VAL A 36 -18.25 -19.17 -20.97
CA VAL A 36 -19.53 -19.31 -20.26
C VAL A 36 -20.32 -20.53 -20.72
N ALA A 37 -20.27 -20.85 -22.01
CA ALA A 37 -20.92 -22.04 -22.58
C ALA A 37 -20.14 -23.35 -22.33
N GLY A 38 -18.92 -23.28 -21.76
CA GLY A 38 -18.07 -24.45 -21.53
C GLY A 38 -17.56 -25.09 -22.83
N VAL A 39 -17.40 -24.31 -23.89
CA VAL A 39 -16.94 -24.78 -25.20
C VAL A 39 -15.63 -24.11 -25.59
N GLY A 40 -14.71 -24.86 -26.20
CA GLY A 40 -13.41 -24.34 -26.61
C GLY A 40 -12.38 -24.28 -25.48
N GLN A 41 -11.21 -23.70 -25.77
CA GLN A 41 -10.17 -23.46 -24.78
C GLN A 41 -10.38 -22.09 -24.13
N SER A 42 -10.14 -22.01 -22.82
CA SER A 42 -10.10 -20.73 -22.11
C SER A 42 -9.04 -19.84 -22.75
N ALA A 43 -9.38 -18.57 -22.98
CA ALA A 43 -8.42 -17.58 -23.48
C ALA A 43 -7.38 -17.25 -22.39
N GLU A 44 -6.20 -16.79 -22.82
CA GLU A 44 -5.02 -16.61 -21.96
C GLU A 44 -5.26 -15.56 -20.85
N CYS A 45 -5.97 -14.47 -21.15
CA CYS A 45 -6.28 -13.38 -20.21
C CYS A 45 -7.70 -13.46 -19.64
N MET A 46 -8.41 -14.58 -19.81
CA MET A 46 -9.81 -14.72 -19.38
C MET A 46 -9.99 -14.37 -17.89
N ALA A 47 -9.14 -14.92 -17.02
CA ALA A 47 -9.26 -14.74 -15.57
C ALA A 47 -8.94 -13.32 -15.09
N THR A 48 -8.16 -12.55 -15.85
CA THR A 48 -7.69 -11.21 -15.45
C THR A 48 -8.48 -10.09 -16.10
N ALA A 49 -8.92 -10.27 -17.35
CA ALA A 49 -9.58 -9.24 -18.15
C ALA A 49 -11.07 -9.50 -18.41
N GLY A 50 -11.57 -10.70 -18.07
CA GLY A 50 -12.90 -11.16 -18.46
C GLY A 50 -14.04 -10.66 -17.57
N ASP A 51 -13.78 -10.33 -16.31
CA ASP A 51 -14.77 -9.73 -15.40
C ASP A 51 -14.71 -8.20 -15.56
N VAL A 52 -15.48 -7.66 -16.50
CA VAL A 52 -15.48 -6.24 -16.86
C VAL A 52 -16.50 -5.43 -16.08
N ASN A 53 -17.30 -6.08 -15.25
CA ASN A 53 -18.23 -5.43 -14.34
C ASN A 53 -17.77 -5.50 -12.87
N CYS A 54 -16.68 -6.23 -12.60
CA CYS A 54 -16.07 -6.43 -11.30
C CYS A 54 -17.04 -7.02 -10.25
N ASP A 55 -17.95 -7.92 -10.67
CA ASP A 55 -18.89 -8.61 -9.78
C ASP A 55 -18.36 -9.96 -9.23
N GLY A 56 -17.13 -10.31 -9.59
CA GLY A 56 -16.43 -11.52 -9.18
C GLY A 56 -16.77 -12.74 -10.04
N ARG A 57 -17.48 -12.56 -11.16
CA ARG A 57 -17.85 -13.62 -12.10
C ARG A 57 -17.53 -13.20 -13.52
N ILE A 58 -17.25 -14.20 -14.35
CA ILE A 58 -17.11 -14.02 -15.80
C ILE A 58 -18.34 -14.66 -16.43
N ASP A 59 -19.32 -13.85 -16.83
CA ASP A 59 -20.59 -14.31 -17.35
C ASP A 59 -21.08 -13.55 -18.62
N LEU A 60 -22.36 -13.72 -18.97
CA LEU A 60 -22.93 -13.11 -20.17
C LEU A 60 -22.98 -11.57 -20.08
N LEU A 61 -23.05 -11.00 -18.88
CA LEU A 61 -23.05 -9.55 -18.66
C LEU A 61 -21.71 -8.95 -19.08
N ASP A 62 -20.60 -9.65 -18.83
CA ASP A 62 -19.27 -9.21 -19.26
C ASP A 62 -19.16 -9.19 -20.78
N ALA A 63 -19.56 -10.29 -21.43
CA ALA A 63 -19.60 -10.37 -22.89
C ALA A 63 -20.46 -9.26 -23.50
N GLN A 64 -21.62 -8.96 -22.88
CA GLN A 64 -22.51 -7.88 -23.34
C GLN A 64 -21.83 -6.51 -23.23
N ARG A 65 -21.13 -6.23 -22.12
CA ARG A 65 -20.44 -4.96 -21.92
C ARG A 65 -19.28 -4.77 -22.88
N ILE A 66 -18.45 -5.79 -23.08
CA ILE A 66 -17.37 -5.78 -24.09
C ILE A 66 -17.98 -5.52 -25.49
N LEU A 67 -19.09 -6.17 -25.83
CA LEU A 67 -19.77 -5.96 -27.11
C LEU A 67 -20.26 -4.51 -27.28
N ARG A 68 -20.83 -3.90 -26.23
CA ARG A 68 -21.25 -2.49 -26.25
C ARG A 68 -20.06 -1.57 -26.48
N PHE A 69 -18.95 -1.82 -25.77
CA PHE A 69 -17.70 -1.08 -25.96
C PHE A 69 -17.21 -1.16 -27.41
N VAL A 70 -17.10 -2.36 -27.97
CA VAL A 70 -16.66 -2.59 -29.36
C VAL A 70 -17.60 -1.91 -30.37
N ALA A 71 -18.90 -1.84 -30.06
CA ALA A 71 -19.90 -1.14 -30.88
C ALA A 71 -19.87 0.39 -30.73
N GLY A 72 -19.00 0.96 -29.89
CA GLY A 72 -18.95 2.40 -29.60
C GLY A 72 -20.17 2.90 -28.81
N ILE A 73 -20.90 2.00 -28.16
CA ILE A 73 -22.05 2.37 -27.32
C ILE A 73 -21.51 2.70 -25.93
N ALA A 74 -21.88 3.88 -25.42
CA ALA A 74 -21.50 4.29 -24.07
C ALA A 74 -21.89 3.22 -23.04
N ASP A 75 -20.89 2.82 -22.25
CA ASP A 75 -21.05 1.97 -21.09
C ASP A 75 -20.36 2.65 -19.92
N SER A 76 -21.05 2.77 -18.79
CA SER A 76 -20.47 3.28 -17.56
C SER A 76 -19.82 2.10 -16.84
N SER A 77 -18.52 2.17 -16.63
CA SER A 77 -17.83 1.25 -15.74
C SER A 77 -18.45 1.36 -14.33
N PRO A 78 -18.76 0.24 -13.65
CA PRO A 78 -19.11 0.27 -12.24
C PRO A 78 -18.04 0.99 -11.40
N LEU A 79 -18.46 1.60 -10.30
CA LEU A 79 -17.51 2.23 -9.36
C LEU A 79 -16.54 1.17 -8.83
N GLY A 80 -15.23 1.44 -8.92
CA GLY A 80 -14.18 0.49 -8.53
C GLY A 80 -13.76 -0.50 -9.61
N CYS A 81 -14.25 -0.35 -10.85
CA CYS A 81 -13.86 -1.20 -11.97
C CYS A 81 -13.11 -0.40 -13.04
N VAL A 82 -12.01 -0.96 -13.55
CA VAL A 82 -11.25 -0.37 -14.66
C VAL A 82 -12.15 -0.31 -15.90
N ALA A 83 -12.15 0.81 -16.62
CA ALA A 83 -12.97 0.93 -17.82
C ALA A 83 -12.45 0.00 -18.93
N ILE A 84 -13.37 -0.62 -19.69
CA ILE A 84 -13.02 -1.48 -20.83
C ILE A 84 -12.10 -0.72 -21.80
N GLY A 85 -11.04 -1.38 -22.25
CA GLY A 85 -10.03 -0.78 -23.12
C GLY A 85 -8.96 0.03 -22.39
N GLN A 86 -9.04 0.19 -21.07
CA GLN A 86 -7.95 0.72 -20.26
C GLN A 86 -7.04 -0.40 -19.75
N PRO A 87 -5.76 -0.12 -19.48
CA PRO A 87 -4.87 -1.06 -18.83
C PRO A 87 -5.48 -1.48 -17.48
N LEU A 88 -5.67 -2.78 -17.28
CA LEU A 88 -5.64 -3.38 -15.95
C LEU A 88 -4.26 -2.98 -15.40
N GLY A 89 -4.23 -2.24 -14.30
CA GLY A 89 -2.97 -1.86 -13.67
C GLY A 89 -2.06 -3.08 -13.47
N ALA A 90 -0.79 -2.84 -13.14
CA ALA A 90 0.07 -3.94 -12.67
C ALA A 90 -0.73 -4.79 -11.65
N PRO A 91 -0.63 -6.14 -11.72
CA PRO A 91 -1.36 -6.99 -10.80
C PRO A 91 -1.15 -6.46 -9.38
N VAL A 92 -2.27 -6.20 -8.70
CA VAL A 92 -2.26 -5.72 -7.32
C VAL A 92 -1.34 -6.64 -6.54
N PRO A 93 -0.23 -6.12 -5.96
CA PRO A 93 0.70 -6.96 -5.23
C PRO A 93 -0.05 -7.68 -4.11
N ALA A 94 0.20 -8.97 -3.89
CA ALA A 94 -0.44 -9.70 -2.80
C ALA A 94 0.01 -9.18 -1.42
N ALA A 95 1.20 -8.59 -1.39
CA ALA A 95 1.77 -7.96 -0.22
C ALA A 95 2.77 -6.86 -0.62
N PHE A 96 3.08 -6.01 0.34
CA PHE A 96 4.21 -5.08 0.29
C PHE A 96 5.16 -5.38 1.45
N GLU A 97 6.46 -5.27 1.22
CA GLU A 97 7.47 -5.43 2.26
C GLU A 97 8.53 -4.34 2.18
N GLY A 98 8.96 -3.84 3.33
CA GLY A 98 10.04 -2.87 3.37
C GLY A 98 10.26 -2.26 4.74
N SER A 99 10.60 -0.97 4.73
CA SER A 99 10.99 -0.24 5.93
C SER A 99 10.42 1.17 5.96
N ALA A 100 10.25 1.67 7.17
CA ALA A 100 9.88 3.03 7.44
C ALA A 100 10.73 3.60 8.57
N LYS A 101 10.90 4.91 8.57
CA LYS A 101 11.60 5.66 9.59
C LYS A 101 10.75 6.86 9.98
N SER A 102 10.52 7.04 11.27
CA SER A 102 9.96 8.26 11.82
C SER A 102 10.98 8.99 12.67
N THR A 103 11.04 10.31 12.54
CA THR A 103 11.81 11.18 13.45
C THR A 103 10.85 12.15 14.12
N TYR A 104 10.79 12.12 15.44
CA TYR A 104 10.08 13.07 16.28
C TYR A 104 11.07 14.07 16.87
N THR A 105 10.76 15.35 16.77
CA THR A 105 11.51 16.44 17.39
C THR A 105 10.57 17.25 18.27
N SER A 106 10.89 17.37 19.56
CA SER A 106 10.14 18.22 20.48
C SER A 106 10.12 19.69 20.04
N GLN A 107 9.20 20.48 20.59
CA GLN A 107 9.05 21.93 20.29
C GLN A 107 10.36 22.72 20.33
N ASN A 108 11.21 22.42 21.31
CA ASN A 108 12.45 23.17 21.52
C ASN A 108 13.65 22.56 20.76
N GLY A 109 13.44 21.50 19.97
CA GLY A 109 14.51 20.78 19.29
C GLY A 109 15.37 19.88 20.20
N ASN A 110 15.16 19.94 21.51
CA ASN A 110 16.07 19.34 22.49
C ASN A 110 15.92 17.83 22.64
N ILE A 111 14.74 17.29 22.32
CA ILE A 111 14.47 15.85 22.36
C ILE A 111 14.17 15.36 20.95
N VAL A 112 14.85 14.28 20.59
CA VAL A 112 14.73 13.57 19.31
C VAL A 112 14.40 12.11 19.58
N GLY A 113 13.26 11.66 19.07
CA GLY A 113 12.87 10.25 19.01
C GLY A 113 13.04 9.74 17.59
N ILE A 114 13.63 8.56 17.42
CA ILE A 114 13.73 7.89 16.12
C ILE A 114 13.09 6.51 16.27
N ALA A 115 12.17 6.18 15.37
CA ALA A 115 11.72 4.81 15.19
C ALA A 115 12.08 4.37 13.78
N THR A 116 12.67 3.18 13.65
CA THR A 116 12.96 2.53 12.37
C THR A 116 12.31 1.17 12.35
N THR A 117 11.79 0.78 11.20
CA THR A 117 11.25 -0.56 11.02
C THR A 117 12.14 -1.39 10.12
N SER A 118 12.08 -2.70 10.30
CA SER A 118 12.68 -3.68 9.40
C SER A 118 11.70 -4.81 9.12
N ASN A 119 11.68 -5.25 7.86
CA ASN A 119 10.86 -6.36 7.36
C ASN A 119 9.38 -6.18 7.70
N VAL A 120 8.86 -4.95 7.59
CA VAL A 120 7.42 -4.71 7.76
C VAL A 120 6.74 -5.23 6.52
N ARG A 121 5.81 -6.15 6.72
CA ARG A 121 5.02 -6.74 5.65
C ARG A 121 3.56 -6.35 5.83
N PHE A 122 2.99 -5.77 4.78
CA PHE A 122 1.57 -5.54 4.60
C PHE A 122 1.04 -6.60 3.65
N ALA A 123 -0.09 -7.24 3.97
CA ALA A 123 -0.75 -8.21 3.09
C ALA A 123 -2.23 -7.90 2.97
N ILE A 124 -2.83 -8.32 1.85
CA ILE A 124 -4.28 -8.18 1.63
C ILE A 124 -5.02 -8.91 2.74
N ASP A 125 -5.99 -8.25 3.36
CA ASP A 125 -6.91 -8.91 4.27
C ASP A 125 -7.94 -9.70 3.46
N GLU A 126 -7.97 -11.03 3.61
CA GLU A 126 -8.91 -11.87 2.88
C GLU A 126 -10.37 -11.48 3.18
N GLU A 127 -10.63 -10.89 4.33
CA GLU A 127 -11.94 -10.37 4.73
C GLU A 127 -12.35 -9.10 3.95
N SER A 128 -11.40 -8.37 3.36
CA SER A 128 -11.64 -7.09 2.68
C SER A 128 -11.68 -7.18 1.15
N GLN A 129 -11.62 -8.38 0.57
CA GLN A 129 -11.58 -8.60 -0.91
C GLN A 129 -12.78 -8.03 -1.68
N ASN A 130 -13.85 -7.59 -1.00
CA ASN A 130 -15.07 -7.06 -1.62
C ASN A 130 -15.14 -5.52 -1.66
N ASN A 131 -14.13 -4.79 -1.15
CA ASN A 131 -14.13 -3.33 -1.17
C ASN A 131 -13.34 -2.79 -2.38
N PRO A 132 -13.78 -1.69 -3.02
CA PRO A 132 -13.00 -1.03 -4.06
C PRO A 132 -11.70 -0.46 -3.49
N GLY A 133 -10.58 -0.72 -4.17
CA GLY A 133 -9.22 -0.48 -3.68
C GLY A 133 -8.65 -1.67 -2.90
N SER A 134 -7.33 -1.67 -2.71
CA SER A 134 -6.65 -2.77 -2.01
C SER A 134 -6.28 -2.33 -0.61
N ASP A 135 -6.95 -2.93 0.38
CA ASP A 135 -6.69 -2.70 1.80
C ASP A 135 -5.70 -3.74 2.32
N TYR A 136 -4.54 -3.27 2.73
CA TYR A 136 -3.45 -4.08 3.24
C TYR A 136 -3.25 -3.83 4.71
N TRP A 137 -3.09 -4.91 5.46
CA TRP A 137 -2.85 -4.85 6.89
C TRP A 137 -1.47 -5.41 7.22
N THR A 138 -0.83 -4.85 8.24
CA THR A 138 0.44 -5.40 8.70
C THR A 138 0.23 -6.84 9.18
N VAL A 139 1.08 -7.75 8.70
CA VAL A 139 1.09 -9.15 9.16
C VAL A 139 2.32 -9.45 10.03
N SER A 140 3.41 -8.71 9.80
CA SER A 140 4.66 -8.85 10.54
C SER A 140 5.52 -7.61 10.42
N GLY A 141 6.46 -7.47 11.35
CA GLY A 141 7.52 -6.46 11.28
C GLY A 141 8.22 -6.32 12.62
N LEU A 142 9.33 -5.60 12.61
CA LEU A 142 10.04 -5.19 13.82
C LEU A 142 10.22 -3.68 13.81
N VAL A 143 9.86 -3.02 14.91
CA VAL A 143 10.15 -1.61 15.14
C VAL A 143 11.27 -1.52 16.16
N ASN A 144 12.37 -0.87 15.79
CA ASN A 144 13.43 -0.45 16.70
C ASN A 144 13.26 1.03 16.97
N TRP A 145 13.50 1.45 18.20
CA TRP A 145 13.39 2.86 18.55
C TRP A 145 14.54 3.32 19.44
N THR A 146 14.89 4.59 19.28
CA THR A 146 15.77 5.34 20.17
C THR A 146 15.09 6.65 20.54
N TYR A 147 15.39 7.16 21.73
CA TYR A 147 14.86 8.41 22.22
C TYR A 147 15.96 9.09 23.02
N GLU A 148 16.40 10.27 22.59
CA GLU A 148 17.52 10.97 23.21
C GLU A 148 17.30 12.48 23.23
N GLY A 149 17.87 13.16 24.24
CA GLY A 149 17.84 14.62 24.30
C GLY A 149 17.96 15.20 25.69
N THR A 150 17.52 16.45 25.81
CA THR A 150 17.54 17.19 27.08
C THR A 150 16.19 17.84 27.40
N ASN A 151 15.88 17.94 28.69
CA ASN A 151 14.76 18.71 29.21
C ASN A 151 15.25 19.57 30.39
N GLY A 152 15.54 20.85 30.13
CA GLY A 152 16.32 21.67 31.04
C GLY A 152 17.73 21.08 31.21
N ASP A 153 18.16 20.90 32.45
CA ASP A 153 19.47 20.31 32.78
C ASP A 153 19.45 18.77 32.84
N CYS A 154 18.31 18.14 32.58
CA CYS A 154 18.17 16.69 32.59
C CYS A 154 18.47 16.10 31.20
N THR A 155 19.13 14.96 31.16
CA THR A 155 19.26 14.14 29.95
C THR A 155 18.18 13.05 29.93
N VAL A 156 17.66 12.76 28.74
CA VAL A 156 16.72 11.66 28.51
C VAL A 156 17.37 10.71 27.50
N SER A 157 17.39 9.42 27.81
CA SER A 157 17.83 8.39 26.86
C SER A 157 17.04 7.09 27.02
N GLY A 158 16.70 6.46 25.91
CA GLY A 158 16.01 5.18 25.88
C GLY A 158 16.18 4.51 24.53
N SER A 159 16.11 3.18 24.51
CA SER A 159 16.04 2.41 23.28
C SER A 159 15.31 1.10 23.54
N GLY A 160 14.77 0.50 22.48
CA GLY A 160 14.11 -0.79 22.57
C GLY A 160 13.59 -1.25 21.22
N SER A 161 12.83 -2.33 21.25
CA SER A 161 12.14 -2.84 20.07
C SER A 161 10.80 -3.47 20.43
N PHE A 162 9.90 -3.52 19.46
CA PHE A 162 8.65 -4.26 19.55
C PHE A 162 8.28 -4.84 18.18
N SER A 163 7.58 -5.97 18.18
CA SER A 163 7.06 -6.56 16.96
C SER A 163 5.81 -5.82 16.50
N VAL A 164 5.65 -5.65 15.19
CA VAL A 164 4.40 -5.18 14.58
C VAL A 164 3.44 -6.36 14.57
N ALA A 165 2.32 -6.24 15.30
CA ALA A 165 1.31 -7.28 15.35
C ALA A 165 0.39 -7.25 14.12
N ASN A 166 -0.40 -8.30 13.99
CA ASN A 166 -1.39 -8.42 12.92
C ASN A 166 -2.43 -7.29 13.02
N LYS A 167 -2.70 -6.62 11.90
CA LYS A 167 -3.65 -5.50 11.79
C LYS A 167 -3.32 -4.28 12.66
N GLU A 168 -2.05 -4.05 13.00
CA GLU A 168 -1.61 -2.83 13.70
C GLU A 168 -1.44 -1.62 12.77
N GLY A 169 -0.94 -1.84 11.57
CA GLY A 169 -0.86 -0.83 10.52
C GLY A 169 -1.78 -1.16 9.34
N HIS A 170 -2.15 -0.13 8.60
CA HIS A 170 -2.93 -0.23 7.37
C HIS A 170 -2.24 0.53 6.24
N LEU A 171 -2.36 0.03 5.03
CA LEU A 171 -1.93 0.65 3.80
C LEU A 171 -3.06 0.44 2.79
N PHE A 172 -3.60 1.54 2.27
CA PHE A 172 -4.61 1.51 1.23
C PHE A 172 -3.99 1.99 -0.08
N VAL A 173 -4.07 1.15 -1.11
CA VAL A 173 -3.71 1.52 -2.47
C VAL A 173 -5.01 1.74 -3.26
N ALA A 174 -5.25 2.99 -3.63
CA ALA A 174 -6.44 3.41 -4.35
C ALA A 174 -6.38 3.02 -5.83
N ASP A 175 -7.53 3.09 -6.49
CA ASP A 175 -7.56 3.01 -7.95
C ASP A 175 -6.76 4.17 -8.58
N PRO A 176 -6.21 3.97 -9.79
CA PRO A 176 -5.57 5.05 -10.52
C PRO A 176 -6.50 6.26 -10.70
N ASP A 177 -5.95 7.47 -10.54
CA ASP A 177 -6.67 8.71 -10.81
C ASP A 177 -6.96 8.91 -12.31
N ALA A 178 -7.58 10.03 -12.69
CA ALA A 178 -7.88 10.36 -14.08
C ALA A 178 -6.62 10.51 -14.97
N GLN A 179 -5.43 10.60 -14.37
CA GLN A 179 -4.13 10.63 -15.05
C GLN A 179 -3.46 9.25 -15.06
N GLY A 180 -4.12 8.21 -14.55
CA GLY A 180 -3.60 6.86 -14.45
C GLY A 180 -2.58 6.67 -13.33
N LYS A 181 -2.48 7.60 -12.37
CA LYS A 181 -1.55 7.46 -11.24
C LYS A 181 -2.23 6.78 -10.08
N GLN A 182 -1.66 5.68 -9.62
CA GLN A 182 -2.15 4.96 -8.45
C GLN A 182 -1.77 5.72 -7.18
N GLN A 183 -2.76 6.13 -6.39
CA GLN A 183 -2.54 6.83 -5.12
C GLN A 183 -2.51 5.84 -3.96
N TYR A 184 -1.87 6.22 -2.85
CA TYR A 184 -1.93 5.44 -1.62
C TYR A 184 -2.00 6.34 -0.38
N TYR A 185 -2.49 5.78 0.71
CA TYR A 185 -2.43 6.37 2.04
C TYR A 185 -2.34 5.25 3.08
N GLY A 186 -1.90 5.57 4.30
CA GLY A 186 -1.76 4.55 5.33
C GLY A 186 -1.20 5.07 6.63
N ALA A 187 -1.24 4.23 7.65
CA ALA A 187 -0.58 4.52 8.91
C ALA A 187 -0.06 3.25 9.54
N GLY A 188 1.12 3.35 10.15
CA GLY A 188 1.70 2.34 10.99
C GLY A 188 1.07 2.36 12.38
N GLY A 189 1.00 1.19 12.99
CA GLY A 189 0.46 1.04 14.34
C GLY A 189 1.23 1.81 15.40
N ARG A 190 0.55 2.07 16.52
CA ARG A 190 1.18 2.60 17.72
C ARG A 190 1.94 1.48 18.44
N PRO A 191 3.00 1.80 19.21
CA PRO A 191 3.58 0.83 20.11
C PRO A 191 2.50 0.18 20.99
N PRO A 192 2.65 -1.10 21.37
CA PRO A 192 1.70 -1.77 22.24
C PRO A 192 1.51 -0.96 23.54
N ALA A 193 0.26 -0.88 24.00
CA ALA A 193 -0.08 -0.15 25.22
C ALA A 193 0.48 -0.81 26.50
N ASP A 194 0.96 -2.06 26.41
CA ASP A 194 1.56 -2.75 27.53
C ASP A 194 2.67 -3.72 27.07
N PRO A 195 3.93 -3.55 27.51
CA PRO A 195 4.44 -2.38 28.23
C PRO A 195 4.67 -1.19 27.26
N PHE A 196 4.26 0.01 27.69
CA PHE A 196 4.63 1.24 26.96
C PHE A 196 6.16 1.41 26.91
N PRO A 197 6.72 1.91 25.78
CA PRO A 197 8.13 2.28 25.71
C PRO A 197 8.50 3.32 26.78
N LYS A 198 9.60 3.06 27.49
CA LYS A 198 10.11 3.92 28.56
C LYS A 198 11.53 4.40 28.27
N ALA A 199 11.81 5.66 28.58
CA ALA A 199 13.16 6.20 28.60
C ALA A 199 13.62 6.44 30.04
N THR A 200 14.92 6.54 30.24
CA THR A 200 15.52 6.96 31.51
C THR A 200 15.78 8.47 31.46
N MET A 201 15.30 9.20 32.45
CA MET A 201 15.67 10.60 32.66
C MET A 201 16.67 10.71 33.81
N THR A 202 17.75 11.44 33.58
CA THR A 202 18.81 11.69 34.56
C THR A 202 19.00 13.19 34.75
N CYS A 203 18.82 13.67 35.98
CA CYS A 203 18.97 15.08 36.33
C CYS A 203 20.12 15.28 37.33
N PRO A 204 20.85 16.41 37.30
CA PRO A 204 21.89 16.71 38.29
C PRO A 204 21.36 16.60 39.72
N GLY A 205 22.06 15.84 40.56
CA GLY A 205 21.72 15.67 41.98
C GLY A 205 20.50 14.80 42.29
N SER A 206 19.89 14.15 41.29
CA SER A 206 18.75 13.24 41.45
C SER A 206 19.10 11.81 41.00
N GLN A 207 18.41 10.81 41.56
CA GLN A 207 18.50 9.44 41.03
C GLN A 207 17.79 9.36 39.67
N PRO A 208 18.30 8.54 38.72
CA PRO A 208 17.61 8.30 37.46
C PRO A 208 16.21 7.70 37.68
N PHE A 209 15.25 8.08 36.84
CA PHE A 209 13.90 7.52 36.87
C PHE A 209 13.33 7.32 35.46
N GLU A 210 12.35 6.41 35.36
CA GLU A 210 11.70 6.10 34.09
C GLU A 210 10.64 7.15 33.72
N VAL A 211 10.61 7.50 32.45
CA VAL A 211 9.56 8.34 31.85
C VAL A 211 8.90 7.59 30.70
N ASN A 212 7.58 7.66 30.62
CA ASN A 212 6.84 7.09 29.48
C ASN A 212 7.08 7.94 28.24
N ILE A 213 7.41 7.29 27.14
CA ILE A 213 7.51 7.94 25.84
C ILE A 213 6.08 8.08 25.29
N ASN A 214 5.74 9.24 24.76
CA ASN A 214 4.46 9.43 24.09
C ASN A 214 4.38 8.46 22.89
N GLY A 215 3.43 7.53 22.90
CA GLY A 215 3.29 6.53 21.82
C GLY A 215 3.17 7.15 20.43
N ALA A 216 2.60 8.36 20.30
CA ALA A 216 2.53 9.08 19.03
C ALA A 216 3.90 9.47 18.48
N ALA A 217 4.89 9.73 19.35
CA ALA A 217 6.27 10.02 18.94
C ALA A 217 6.96 8.80 18.30
N LEU A 218 6.37 7.61 18.44
CA LEU A 218 6.87 6.34 17.90
C LEU A 218 5.95 5.77 16.81
N ASN A 219 5.02 6.56 16.27
CA ASN A 219 4.30 6.19 15.05
C ASN A 219 5.30 6.04 13.92
N TRP A 220 5.52 4.82 13.45
CA TRP A 220 6.63 4.48 12.55
C TRP A 220 6.33 4.71 11.06
N PHE A 221 5.06 4.82 10.68
CA PHE A 221 4.62 5.10 9.31
C PHE A 221 3.38 6.00 9.34
N PHE A 222 3.34 6.99 8.45
CA PHE A 222 2.16 7.80 8.22
C PHE A 222 2.24 8.39 6.81
N ALA A 223 1.24 8.07 5.99
CA ALA A 223 1.02 8.62 4.67
C ALA A 223 -0.39 9.21 4.65
N SER A 224 -0.48 10.53 4.64
CA SER A 224 -1.76 11.23 4.52
C SER A 224 -2.37 11.04 3.13
N ILE A 225 -3.64 11.39 2.97
CA ILE A 225 -4.24 11.47 1.63
C ILE A 225 -3.64 12.72 0.95
N SER A 226 -2.66 12.49 0.08
CA SER A 226 -1.93 13.54 -0.63
C SER A 226 -1.81 13.16 -2.11
N PRO A 227 -1.95 14.11 -3.05
CA PRO A 227 -1.72 13.86 -4.47
C PRO A 227 -0.27 13.46 -4.79
N ASP A 228 0.66 13.69 -3.85
CA ASP A 228 2.07 13.34 -4.00
C ASP A 228 2.36 11.88 -3.59
N HIS A 229 1.43 11.22 -2.89
CA HIS A 229 1.55 9.81 -2.51
C HIS A 229 1.07 8.91 -3.64
N VAL A 230 1.93 8.77 -4.64
CA VAL A 230 1.71 7.92 -5.80
C VAL A 230 2.63 6.70 -5.78
N VAL A 231 2.09 5.55 -6.14
CA VAL A 231 2.89 4.32 -6.33
C VAL A 231 3.89 4.61 -7.45
N ALA A 232 5.16 4.29 -7.20
CA ALA A 232 6.21 4.55 -8.15
C ALA A 232 6.13 3.60 -9.37
N GLU A 233 6.84 3.94 -10.45
CA GLU A 233 6.82 3.16 -11.70
C GLU A 233 7.29 1.70 -11.53
N ASP A 234 8.13 1.43 -10.54
CA ASP A 234 8.59 0.08 -10.16
C ASP A 234 7.63 -0.63 -9.19
N GLY A 235 6.46 -0.05 -8.92
CA GLY A 235 5.46 -0.59 -8.01
C GLY A 235 5.72 -0.32 -6.53
N HIS A 236 6.82 0.37 -6.18
CA HIS A 236 7.10 0.69 -4.79
C HIS A 236 6.14 1.73 -4.22
N VAL A 237 5.70 1.51 -2.98
CA VAL A 237 5.05 2.50 -2.15
C VAL A 237 6.12 3.21 -1.34
N ARG A 238 6.57 4.38 -1.81
CA ARG A 238 7.63 5.17 -1.18
C ARG A 238 7.28 6.64 -1.11
N GLY A 239 7.72 7.30 -0.05
CA GLY A 239 7.38 8.69 0.17
C GLY A 239 7.96 9.25 1.46
N THR A 240 7.67 10.52 1.67
CA THR A 240 8.01 11.24 2.90
C THR A 240 6.86 12.13 3.30
N GLU A 241 6.59 12.24 4.60
CA GLU A 241 5.55 13.11 5.15
C GLU A 241 6.14 13.93 6.30
N GLU A 242 5.63 15.13 6.51
CA GLU A 242 5.98 15.98 7.65
C GLU A 242 4.73 16.57 8.30
N GLN A 243 4.67 16.49 9.64
CA GLN A 243 3.62 17.11 10.43
C GLN A 243 4.22 17.99 11.53
N ILE A 244 3.65 19.18 11.69
CA ILE A 244 3.93 20.09 12.81
C ILE A 244 2.73 20.04 13.77
N GLY A 245 2.95 19.55 14.98
CA GLY A 245 1.94 19.51 16.04
C GLY A 245 1.62 20.91 16.57
N GLY A 246 0.46 21.07 17.22
CA GLY A 246 -0.02 22.37 17.70
C GLY A 246 0.90 23.07 18.73
N ALA A 247 1.80 22.32 19.37
CA ALA A 247 2.83 22.86 20.26
C ALA A 247 4.18 23.06 19.54
N GLY A 248 4.27 23.01 18.22
CA GLY A 248 5.52 23.18 17.48
C GLY A 248 6.46 21.97 17.47
N SER A 249 6.05 20.83 18.04
CA SER A 249 6.77 19.57 17.82
C SER A 249 6.67 19.18 16.35
N LYS A 250 7.75 18.65 15.80
CA LYS A 250 7.83 18.21 14.41
C LYS A 250 7.93 16.69 14.35
N GLN A 251 7.25 16.06 13.40
CA GLN A 251 7.41 14.65 13.10
C GLN A 251 7.56 14.47 11.59
N THR A 252 8.55 13.67 11.19
CA THR A 252 8.81 13.35 9.78
C THR A 252 8.81 11.85 9.60
N TRP A 253 8.27 11.39 8.48
CA TRP A 253 8.26 9.99 8.07
C TRP A 253 8.95 9.84 6.71
N GLU A 254 9.63 8.72 6.53
CA GLU A 254 10.20 8.27 5.27
C GLU A 254 9.93 6.76 5.17
N TRP A 255 9.46 6.28 4.03
CA TRP A 255 9.17 4.87 3.84
C TRP A 255 9.49 4.41 2.43
N ASP A 256 9.77 3.12 2.31
CA ASP A 256 9.92 2.42 1.04
C ASP A 256 9.45 0.97 1.22
N PHE A 257 8.33 0.63 0.60
CA PHE A 257 7.75 -0.71 0.58
C PHE A 257 7.69 -1.24 -0.84
N ALA A 258 8.42 -2.32 -1.09
CA ALA A 258 8.47 -3.01 -2.37
C ALA A 258 7.28 -3.98 -2.49
N PRO A 259 6.72 -4.16 -3.70
CA PRO A 259 5.73 -5.22 -3.93
C PRO A 259 6.39 -6.60 -3.74
N VAL A 260 5.69 -7.50 -3.07
CA VAL A 260 6.11 -8.90 -2.91
C VAL A 260 5.42 -9.74 -4.00
N PRO A 261 6.18 -10.51 -4.79
CA PRO A 261 5.63 -11.40 -5.82
C PRO A 261 4.74 -12.52 -5.28
#